data_AF-A0A2D4MGA2-F1
#
_entry.id   AF-A0A2D4MGA2-F1
#
_cell.length_a   1.000
_cell.length_b   1.000
_cell.length_c   1.000
_cell.angle_alpha   90.00
_cell.angle_beta   90.00
_cell.angle_gamma   90.00
#
_symmetry.space_group_name_H-M   'P 1'
#
loop_
_entity.id
_entity.type
_entity.pdbx_description
1 polymer ?
#
loop_
_entity_poly.entity_id
_entity_poly.type
_entity_poly.pdbx_seq_one_letter_code
_entity_poly.pdbx_strand_id
1 'polypeptide(L)'
;GVHEIRLEGKAEPQNGVEASISCEICEATGEMKEPLKQCIAWLQAYFTEPQLMLKLPVPPFHHHLLEQASFTRDVLWTLLRDVKFGEAVSYKQLAALAGHSKAARAVGGAMRRNPVPIII
;
A
#
# COMPACT_ATOMS: atom_id res chain seq x y z
N GLY A 1 -23.79 12.23 -1.14
CA GLY A 1 -23.09 13.52 -1.14
C GLY A 1 -21.65 13.25 -1.50
N VAL A 2 -21.22 13.66 -2.69
CA VAL A 2 -19.82 13.58 -3.09
C VAL A 2 -19.22 14.93 -2.70
N HIS A 3 -18.37 14.95 -1.67
CA HIS A 3 -17.58 16.13 -1.35
C HIS A 3 -16.36 16.10 -2.26
N GLU A 4 -16.29 17.05 -3.19
CA GLU A 4 -15.15 17.24 -4.06
C GLU A 4 -14.05 17.96 -3.27
N ILE A 5 -12.93 17.30 -3.02
CA ILE A 5 -11.76 17.93 -2.40
C ILE A 5 -10.94 18.54 -3.55
N ARG A 6 -11.07 19.85 -3.72
CA ARG A 6 -10.17 20.64 -4.58
C ARG A 6 -8.87 20.86 -3.84
N LEU A 7 -7.83 20.13 -4.24
CA LEU A 7 -6.46 20.45 -3.83
C LEU A 7 -5.94 21.51 -4.80
N GLU A 8 -5.92 22.77 -4.36
CA GLU A 8 -5.29 23.84 -5.12
C GLU A 8 -3.76 23.69 -5.07
N GLY A 9 -3.13 23.84 -6.23
CA GLY A 9 -1.73 23.50 -6.47
C GLY A 9 -0.73 24.41 -5.77
N LYS A 10 0.43 23.80 -5.50
CA LYS A 10 1.71 24.37 -5.03
C LYS A 10 1.73 24.89 -3.59
N ALA A 11 1.63 23.95 -2.65
CA ALA A 11 2.44 24.06 -1.44
C ALA A 11 3.88 23.67 -1.80
N GLU A 12 4.67 24.62 -2.28
CA GLU A 12 6.13 24.51 -2.16
C GLU A 12 6.46 24.67 -0.67
N PRO A 13 7.21 23.75 -0.05
CA PRO A 13 7.60 23.91 1.35
C PRO A 13 8.42 25.19 1.47
N GLN A 14 7.88 26.16 2.21
CA GLN A 14 8.60 27.38 2.59
C GLN A 14 9.62 27.03 3.67
N ASN A 15 10.73 26.47 3.20
CA ASN A 15 12.02 26.21 3.82
C ASN A 15 12.48 24.86 3.31
N GLY A 16 13.62 24.85 2.62
CA GLY A 16 14.35 23.64 2.20
C GLY A 16 14.91 22.85 3.37
N VAL A 17 14.07 22.54 4.35
CA VAL A 17 14.31 21.44 5.27
C VAL A 17 13.98 20.20 4.46
N GLU A 18 14.99 19.65 3.78
CA GLU A 18 15.02 18.22 3.55
C GLU A 18 14.65 17.59 4.88
N ALA A 19 13.48 16.97 4.95
CA ALA A 19 13.14 16.14 6.09
C ALA A 19 14.17 15.01 6.07
N SER A 20 15.27 15.19 6.80
CA SER A 20 16.25 14.15 7.03
C SER A 20 15.57 13.12 7.92
N ILE A 21 14.87 12.18 7.30
CA ILE A 21 14.32 11.02 8.00
C ILE A 21 15.54 10.15 8.30
N SER A 22 16.14 10.36 9.46
CA SER A 22 17.07 9.38 10.03
C SER A 22 16.21 8.19 10.48
N CYS A 23 16.05 7.22 9.59
CA CYS A 23 15.52 5.91 9.96
C CYS A 23 16.64 5.21 10.76
N GLU A 24 16.67 5.45 12.07
CA GLU A 24 17.43 4.59 12.97
C GLU A 24 16.76 3.23 12.96
N ILE A 25 17.31 2.31 12.16
CA ILE A 25 16.98 0.89 12.27
C ILE A 25 17.51 0.48 13.64
N CYS A 26 16.64 0.45 14.66
CA CYS A 26 17.00 -0.15 15.92
C CYS A 26 17.35 -1.61 15.63
N GLU A 27 18.65 -1.93 15.67
CA GLU A 27 19.14 -3.30 15.60
C GLU A 27 18.64 -4.03 16.84
N ALA A 28 17.44 -4.61 16.74
CA ALA A 28 16.97 -5.58 17.70
C ALA A 28 17.96 -6.75 17.65
N THR A 29 18.54 -7.09 18.80
CA THR A 29 19.55 -8.14 19.02
C THR A 29 19.07 -9.57 18.72
N GLY A 30 17.93 -9.73 18.04
CA GLY A 30 17.36 -11.00 17.62
C GLY A 30 17.47 -11.22 16.11
N GLU A 31 17.66 -12.48 15.70
CA GLU A 31 17.70 -12.88 14.31
C GLU A 31 16.38 -12.51 13.59
N MET A 32 16.43 -11.47 12.75
CA MET A 32 15.27 -10.99 12.01
C MET A 32 14.80 -12.03 10.99
N LYS A 33 13.50 -12.36 11.00
CA LYS A 33 12.91 -13.32 10.05
C LYS A 33 12.92 -12.78 8.63
N GLU A 34 13.06 -13.68 7.67
CA GLU A 34 13.19 -13.35 6.25
C GLU A 34 12.05 -12.47 5.70
N PRO A 35 10.75 -12.72 5.98
CA PRO A 35 9.67 -11.84 5.53
C PRO A 35 9.82 -10.39 6.03
N LEU A 36 10.35 -10.20 7.25
CA LEU A 36 10.52 -8.89 7.84
C LEU A 36 11.69 -8.13 7.20
N LYS A 37 12.79 -8.83 6.88
CA LYS A 37 13.90 -8.27 6.10
C LYS A 37 13.43 -7.78 4.73
N GLN A 38 12.64 -8.60 4.03
CA GLN A 38 12.05 -8.23 2.74
C GLN A 38 11.12 -7.02 2.85
N CYS A 39 10.29 -6.97 3.90
CA CYS A 39 9.39 -5.85 4.15
C CYS A 39 10.17 -4.53 4.37
N ILE A 40 11.24 -4.57 5.18
CA ILE A 40 12.09 -3.40 5.42
C ILE A 40 12.75 -2.93 4.12
N ALA A 41 13.36 -3.84 3.37
CA ALA A 41 14.01 -3.51 2.10
C ALA A 41 13.01 -2.90 1.09
N TRP A 42 11.80 -3.46 1.02
CA TRP A 42 10.75 -2.97 0.13
C TRP A 42 10.26 -1.58 0.53
N LEU A 43 9.98 -1.35 1.82
CA LEU A 43 9.54 -0.04 2.32
C LEU A 43 10.61 1.04 2.20
N GLN A 44 11.87 0.70 2.47
CA GLN A 44 12.99 1.62 2.24
C GLN A 44 13.03 2.03 0.77
N ALA A 45 13.00 1.06 -0.15
CA ALA A 45 13.00 1.36 -1.58
C ALA A 45 11.75 2.15 -2.02
N TYR A 46 10.57 1.91 -1.44
CA TYR A 46 9.36 2.69 -1.73
C TYR A 46 9.57 4.20 -1.47
N PHE A 47 10.26 4.56 -0.38
CA PHE A 47 10.47 5.95 -0.01
C PHE A 47 11.71 6.59 -0.65
N THR A 48 12.79 5.83 -0.87
CA THR A 48 14.08 6.39 -1.32
C THR A 48 14.39 6.11 -2.78
N GLU A 49 14.02 4.94 -3.29
CA GLU A 49 14.43 4.44 -4.61
C GLU A 49 13.29 3.69 -5.31
N PRO A 50 12.24 4.36 -5.80
CA PRO A 50 11.05 3.69 -6.35
C PRO A 50 11.37 2.73 -7.51
N GLN A 51 12.42 3.00 -8.28
CA GLN A 51 12.89 2.13 -9.37
C GLN A 51 13.47 0.80 -8.88
N LEU A 52 14.05 0.78 -7.67
CA LEU A 52 14.51 -0.44 -7.01
C LEU A 52 13.32 -1.22 -6.44
N MET A 53 12.34 -0.52 -5.85
CA MET A 53 11.15 -1.13 -5.26
C MET A 53 10.40 -2.00 -6.29
N LEU A 54 10.26 -1.53 -7.54
CA LEU A 54 9.63 -2.27 -8.63
C LEU A 54 10.34 -3.59 -9.00
N LYS A 55 11.60 -3.76 -8.59
CA LYS A 55 12.41 -4.97 -8.82
C LYS A 55 12.44 -5.90 -7.62
N LEU A 56 12.05 -5.41 -6.44
CA LEU A 56 12.03 -6.21 -5.22
C LEU A 56 10.79 -7.10 -5.20
N PRO A 57 10.89 -8.33 -4.66
CA PRO A 57 9.71 -9.16 -4.42
C PRO A 57 8.81 -8.47 -3.39
N VAL A 58 7.49 -8.57 -3.60
CA VAL A 58 6.53 -8.22 -2.55
C VAL A 58 6.74 -9.17 -1.37
N PRO A 59 6.89 -8.67 -0.13
CA PRO A 59 7.10 -9.53 1.03
C PRO A 59 5.90 -10.46 1.25
N PRO A 60 6.11 -11.71 1.71
CA PRO A 60 5.01 -12.63 1.98
C PRO A 60 4.20 -12.18 3.20
N PHE A 61 2.87 -12.32 3.13
CA PHE A 61 1.95 -11.96 4.20
C PHE A 61 1.32 -13.20 4.86
N HIS A 62 1.25 -13.19 6.19
CA HIS A 62 0.58 -14.23 6.99
C HIS A 62 -0.41 -13.57 7.97
N HIS A 63 -1.49 -13.05 7.41
CA HIS A 63 -2.58 -12.43 8.17
C HIS A 63 -3.89 -13.14 7.83
N HIS A 64 -4.70 -13.46 8.84
CA HIS A 64 -5.92 -14.26 8.68
C HIS A 64 -6.88 -13.72 7.58
N LEU A 65 -6.92 -12.39 7.40
CA LEU A 65 -7.71 -11.74 6.34
C LEU A 65 -7.23 -12.00 4.91
N LEU A 66 -5.95 -12.33 4.74
CA LEU A 66 -5.31 -12.55 3.44
C LEU A 66 -5.26 -14.05 3.09
N GLU A 67 -5.40 -14.93 4.10
CA GLU A 67 -5.41 -16.39 3.93
C GLU A 67 -6.81 -16.93 3.58
N GLN A 68 -7.86 -16.40 4.21
CA GLN A 68 -9.22 -16.89 4.04
C GLN A 68 -9.90 -16.26 2.81
N ALA A 69 -10.45 -17.11 1.94
CA ALA A 69 -11.24 -16.68 0.78
C ALA A 69 -12.41 -15.79 1.25
N SER A 70 -12.40 -14.54 0.82
CA SER A 70 -13.40 -13.55 1.18
C SER A 70 -13.37 -12.38 0.19
N PHE A 71 -14.47 -11.64 0.11
CA PHE A 71 -14.53 -10.41 -0.67
C PHE A 71 -13.38 -9.43 -0.34
N THR A 72 -13.06 -9.27 0.95
CA THR A 72 -11.96 -8.38 1.36
C THR A 72 -10.60 -8.87 0.88
N ARG A 73 -10.34 -10.18 0.99
CA ARG A 73 -9.13 -10.79 0.43
C ARG A 73 -9.04 -10.50 -1.07
N ASP A 74 -10.11 -10.78 -1.81
CA ASP A 74 -10.10 -10.67 -3.28
C ASP A 74 -9.86 -9.23 -3.74
N VAL A 75 -10.47 -8.25 -3.06
CA VAL A 75 -10.24 -6.84 -3.33
C VAL A 75 -8.79 -6.44 -3.04
N LEU A 76 -8.21 -6.84 -1.90
CA LEU A 76 -6.83 -6.51 -1.53
C LEU A 76 -5.80 -7.13 -2.47
N TRP A 77 -5.99 -8.41 -2.85
CA TRP A 77 -5.10 -9.07 -3.82
C TRP A 77 -5.25 -8.50 -5.23
N THR A 78 -6.45 -8.08 -5.62
CA THR A 78 -6.67 -7.39 -6.91
C THR A 78 -5.97 -6.04 -6.91
N LEU A 79 -6.06 -5.27 -5.82
CA LEU A 79 -5.37 -3.99 -5.67
C LEU A 79 -3.85 -4.16 -5.83
N LEU A 80 -3.25 -5.07 -5.05
CA LEU A 80 -1.82 -5.36 -5.09
C LEU A 80 -1.32 -5.80 -6.47
N ARG A 81 -2.13 -6.61 -7.18
CA ARG A 81 -1.74 -7.16 -8.49
C ARG A 81 -1.91 -6.15 -9.61
N ASP A 82 -3.02 -5.41 -9.63
CA ASP A 82 -3.49 -4.73 -10.83
C ASP A 82 -3.29 -3.21 -10.79
N VAL A 83 -3.04 -2.60 -9.63
CA VAL A 83 -2.78 -1.15 -9.50
C VAL A 83 -1.31 -0.92 -9.22
N LYS A 84 -0.62 -0.21 -10.12
CA LYS A 84 0.83 -0.01 -10.03
C LYS A 84 1.18 1.25 -9.26
N PHE A 85 2.45 1.33 -8.86
CA PHE A 85 2.99 2.54 -8.24
C PHE A 85 2.78 3.76 -9.14
N GLY A 86 2.30 4.85 -8.55
CA GLY A 86 1.96 6.08 -9.28
C GLY A 86 0.58 6.08 -9.93
N GLU A 87 -0.17 4.98 -9.87
CA GLU A 87 -1.52 4.88 -10.39
C GLU A 87 -2.58 5.06 -9.29
N ALA A 88 -3.75 5.53 -9.69
CA ALA A 88 -4.92 5.58 -8.83
C ALA A 88 -6.06 4.79 -9.47
N VAL A 89 -6.86 4.12 -8.64
CA VAL A 89 -8.06 3.40 -9.06
C VAL A 89 -9.27 3.88 -8.25
N SER A 90 -10.41 4.08 -8.90
CA SER A 90 -11.65 4.33 -8.17
C SER A 90 -12.17 3.04 -7.53
N TYR A 91 -12.89 3.13 -6.41
CA TYR A 91 -13.53 1.96 -5.79
C TYR A 91 -14.48 1.22 -6.74
N LYS A 92 -15.10 1.91 -7.70
CA LYS A 92 -15.95 1.28 -8.72
C LYS A 92 -15.13 0.43 -9.69
N GLN A 93 -13.99 0.94 -10.15
CA GLN A 93 -13.08 0.20 -11.03
C GLN A 93 -12.48 -1.00 -10.29
N LEU A 94 -12.00 -0.80 -9.06
CA LEU A 94 -11.45 -1.91 -8.26
C LEU A 94 -12.50 -2.98 -7.97
N ALA A 95 -13.75 -2.59 -7.70
CA ALA A 95 -14.86 -3.54 -7.55
C ALA A 95 -15.09 -4.34 -8.83
N ALA A 96 -14.99 -3.73 -10.01
CA ALA A 96 -15.13 -4.42 -11.28
C ALA A 96 -13.97 -5.38 -11.55
N LEU A 97 -12.72 -4.97 -11.27
CA LEU A 97 -11.52 -5.82 -11.39
C LEU A 97 -11.60 -7.04 -10.45
N ALA A 98 -12.16 -6.87 -9.26
CA ALA A 98 -12.38 -7.94 -8.30
C ALA A 98 -13.63 -8.81 -8.62
N GLY A 99 -14.28 -8.64 -9.77
CA GLY A 99 -15.45 -9.44 -10.19
C GLY A 99 -16.79 -9.03 -9.57
N HIS A 100 -16.84 -7.90 -8.86
CA HIS A 100 -18.00 -7.44 -8.09
C HIS A 100 -18.39 -5.99 -8.45
N SER A 101 -18.68 -5.72 -9.72
CA SER A 101 -18.88 -4.36 -10.27
C SER A 101 -19.86 -3.44 -9.53
N LYS A 102 -20.81 -3.99 -8.75
CA LYS A 102 -21.80 -3.24 -7.95
C LYS A 102 -21.36 -3.00 -6.50
N ALA A 103 -20.17 -3.43 -6.09
CA ALA A 103 -19.74 -3.49 -4.68
C ALA A 103 -18.80 -2.34 -4.25
N ALA A 104 -18.80 -1.19 -4.93
CA ALA A 104 -17.89 -0.07 -4.64
C ALA A 104 -17.88 0.39 -3.16
N ARG A 105 -19.05 0.38 -2.49
CA ARG A 105 -19.14 0.72 -1.05
C ARG A 105 -18.45 -0.33 -0.18
N ALA A 106 -18.61 -1.62 -0.51
CA ALA A 106 -17.97 -2.71 0.20
C ALA A 106 -16.45 -2.70 0.01
N VAL A 107 -15.97 -2.27 -1.17
CA VAL A 107 -14.53 -2.04 -1.42
C VAL A 107 -13.95 -1.04 -0.42
N GLY A 108 -14.61 0.11 -0.18
CA GLY A 108 -14.15 1.06 0.84
C GLY A 108 -14.08 0.43 2.25
N GLY A 109 -15.00 -0.47 2.58
CA GLY A 109 -14.95 -1.27 3.82
C GLY A 109 -13.79 -2.28 3.85
N ALA A 110 -13.44 -2.88 2.72
CA ALA A 110 -12.29 -3.77 2.58
C ALA A 110 -10.98 -2.99 2.77
N MET A 111 -10.84 -1.81 2.17
CA MET A 111 -9.66 -0.94 2.31
C MET A 111 -9.40 -0.55 3.77
N ARG A 112 -10.46 -0.22 4.53
CA ARG A 112 -10.34 0.08 5.96
C ARG A 112 -9.72 -1.07 6.77
N ARG A 113 -9.86 -2.31 6.31
CA ARG A 113 -9.40 -3.53 7.00
C ARG A 113 -8.05 -4.02 6.49
N ASN A 114 -7.38 -3.27 5.60
CA ASN A 114 -6.07 -3.64 5.07
C ASN A 114 -5.04 -3.74 6.22
N PRO A 115 -4.50 -4.93 6.53
CA PRO A 115 -3.54 -5.10 7.62
C PRO A 115 -2.12 -4.63 7.26
N VAL A 116 -1.83 -4.36 5.98
CA VAL A 116 -0.50 -4.01 5.46
C VAL A 116 -0.59 -2.81 4.51
N PRO A 117 -0.91 -1.62 5.03
CA PRO A 117 -1.02 -0.42 4.22
C PRO A 117 0.31 -0.08 3.53
N ILE A 118 0.25 0.72 2.47
CA ILE A 118 1.37 1.11 1.58
C ILE A 118 1.81 -0.01 0.65
N ILE A 119 1.96 -1.24 1.17
CA ILE A 119 2.36 -2.40 0.35
C ILE A 119 1.15 -2.92 -0.44
N ILE A 120 -0.02 -3.01 0.19
CA ILE A 120 -1.32 -3.28 -0.45
C ILE A 120 -2.13 -1.98 -0.52
#